data_AF-A0A522XH14-F1
#
_entry.id   AF-A0A522XH14-F1
#
_cell.length_a   1.000
_cell.length_b   1.000
_cell.length_c   1.000
_cell.angle_alpha   90.00
_cell.angle_beta   90.00
_cell.angle_gamma   90.00
#
_symmetry.space_group_name_H-M   'P 1'
#
loop_
_entity.id
_entity.type
_entity.pdbx_description
1 polymer ?
#
loop_
_entity_poly.entity_id
_entity_poly.type
_entity_poly.pdbx_seq_one_letter_code
_entity_poly.pdbx_strand_id
1 'polypeptide(L)' 'MARTKPPSNKVLTIRLPVGELERLEEYCLKRGKTKTDVLRQMIRKLRV' A
#
# COMPACT_ATOMS: atom_id res chain seq x y z
N MET A 1 -15.34 -23.26 -14.54
CA MET A 1 -13.97 -22.72 -14.58
C MET A 1 -13.92 -21.48 -13.71
N ALA A 2 -13.15 -21.49 -12.61
CA ALA A 2 -13.10 -20.36 -11.70
C ALA A 2 -12.48 -19.14 -12.40
N ARG A 3 -13.17 -18.01 -12.40
CA ARG A 3 -12.63 -16.72 -12.88
C ARG A 3 -11.49 -16.30 -11.95
N THR A 4 -10.27 -16.76 -12.21
CA THR A 4 -9.07 -16.23 -11.56
C THR A 4 -8.82 -14.84 -12.14
N LYS A 5 -9.28 -13.80 -11.44
CA LYS A 5 -8.93 -12.42 -11.77
C LYS A 5 -7.40 -12.34 -11.82
N PRO A 6 -6.78 -12.00 -12.96
CA PRO A 6 -5.33 -11.92 -13.03
C PRO A 6 -4.82 -10.95 -11.96
N PRO A 7 -3.64 -11.20 -11.35
CA PRO A 7 -3.06 -10.30 -10.38
C PRO A 7 -2.95 -8.92 -11.03
N SER A 8 -3.76 -7.98 -10.54
CA SER A 8 -3.85 -6.64 -11.13
C SER A 8 -2.56 -5.88 -10.83
N ASN A 9 -1.60 -5.93 -11.75
CA ASN A 9 -0.35 -5.16 -11.73
C ASN A 9 -0.57 -3.66 -12.07
N LYS A 10 -1.68 -3.07 -11.60
CA LYS A 10 -1.93 -1.64 -11.78
C LYS A 10 -1.00 -0.88 -10.84
N VAL A 11 -0.10 -0.11 -11.42
CA VAL A 11 0.79 0.79 -10.68
C VAL A 11 -0.02 2.00 -10.22
N LEU A 12 0.11 2.36 -8.94
CA LEU A 12 -0.53 3.53 -8.35
C LEU A 12 0.58 4.51 -7.93
N THR A 13 0.54 5.72 -8.48
CA THR A 13 1.43 6.81 -8.07
C THR A 13 0.66 7.75 -7.15
N ILE A 14 1.14 7.91 -5.92
CA ILE A 14 0.54 8.79 -4.91
C ILE A 14 1.50 9.93 -4.65
N ARG A 15 1.00 11.17 -4.66
CA ARG A 15 1.75 12.34 -4.21
C ARG A 15 1.52 12.50 -2.72
N LEU A 16 2.60 12.41 -1.95
CA LEU A 16 2.60 12.62 -0.50
C LEU A 16 3.57 13.74 -0.14
N PRO A 17 3.26 14.56 0.87
CA PRO A 17 4.23 15.49 1.44
C PRO A 17 5.36 14.73 2.14
N VAL A 18 6.54 15.34 2.21
CA VAL A 18 7.78 14.70 2.72
C VAL A 18 7.59 14.14 4.13
N GLY A 19 6.98 14.89 5.05
CA GLY A 19 6.76 14.42 6.42
C GLY A 19 5.85 13.20 6.54
N GLU A 20 4.89 13.03 5.63
CA GLU A 20 4.04 11.82 5.59
C GLU A 20 4.77 10.64 4.96
N LEU A 21 5.69 10.91 4.01
CA LEU A 21 6.56 9.88 3.45
C LEU A 21 7.49 9.30 4.51
N GLU A 22 8.10 10.14 5.35
CA GLU A 22 8.98 9.71 6.46
C GLU A 22 8.21 8.82 7.45
N ARG A 23 6.99 9.22 7.83
CA ARG A 23 6.11 8.42 8.69
C ARG A 23 5.79 7.06 8.07
N LEU A 24 5.53 7.03 6.75
CA LEU A 24 5.25 5.79 6.04
C LEU A 24 6.49 4.88 5.99
N GLU A 25 7.67 5.45 5.78
CA GLU A 25 8.93 4.70 5.77
C GLU A 25 9.25 4.09 7.13
N GLU A 26 9.12 4.87 8.20
CA GLU A 26 9.30 4.39 9.56
C GLU A 26 8.30 3.27 9.89
N TYR A 27 7.05 3.40 9.45
CA TYR A 27 6.04 2.36 9.62
C TYR A 27 6.35 1.08 8.82
N CYS A 28 6.88 1.22 7.60
CA CYS A 28 7.31 0.09 6.79
C CYS A 28 8.48 -0.66 7.44
N LEU A 29 9.47 0.08 7.96
CA LEU A 29 10.62 -0.48 8.69
C LEU A 29 10.17 -1.23 9.94
N LYS A 30 9.29 -0.65 10.76
CA LYS A 30 8.78 -1.29 12.00
C LYS A 30 8.03 -2.59 11.75
N ARG A 31 7.35 -2.73 10.61
CA ARG A 31 6.57 -3.93 10.28
C ARG A 31 7.28 -4.92 9.36
N GLY A 32 8.46 -4.58 8.82
CA GLY A 32 9.16 -5.40 7.83
C GLY A 32 8.34 -5.64 6.56
N LYS A 33 7.45 -4.71 6.20
CA LYS A 33 6.55 -4.83 5.03
C LYS A 33 6.93 -3.82 3.97
N THR A 34 6.66 -4.16 2.70
CA THR A 34 6.85 -3.23 1.59
C THR A 34 5.86 -2.07 1.70
N LYS A 35 6.28 -0.89 1.19
CA LYS A 35 5.41 0.31 1.07
C LYS A 35 4.07 -0.04 0.42
N THR A 36 4.11 -0.89 -0.61
CA THR A 36 2.94 -1.38 -1.33
C THR A 36 1.99 -2.21 -0.46
N ASP A 37 2.51 -3.15 0.34
CA ASP A 37 1.68 -3.97 1.23
C ASP A 37 1.06 -3.15 2.35
N VAL A 38 1.84 -2.23 2.94
CA VAL A 38 1.35 -1.31 3.96
C VAL A 38 0.21 -0.46 3.40
N LEU A 39 0.42 0.20 2.25
CA LEU A 39 -0.60 1.02 1.60
C LEU A 39 -1.84 0.20 1.25
N ARG A 40 -1.67 -1.02 0.71
CA ARG A 40 -2.79 -1.91 0.40
C ARG A 40 -3.59 -2.29 1.65
N GLN A 41 -2.93 -2.53 2.78
CA GLN A 41 -3.61 -2.80 4.04
C GLN A 41 -4.33 -1.55 4.59
N MET A 42 -3.72 -0.38 4.50
CA MET A 42 -4.33 0.88 4.94
C MET A 42 -5.57 1.21 4.10
N ILE A 43 -5.47 1.12 2.77
CA ILE A 43 -6.60 1.34 1.85
C ILE A 43 -7.75 0.35 2.12
N ARG A 44 -7.44 -0.93 2.39
CA ARG A 44 -8.46 -1.92 2.76
C ARG A 44 -9.12 -1.65 4.11
N LYS A 45 -8.40 -1.01 5.05
CA LYS A 45 -8.93 -0.62 6.35
C LYS A 45 -9.77 0.64 6.30
N LEU A 46 -9.52 1.54 5.33
CA LEU A 46 -10.31 2.74 5.06
C LEU A 46 -11.71 2.41 4.48
N ARG A 47 -12.39 1.36 4.99
CA ARG A 47 -13.74 0.96 4.57
C ARG A 47 -14.63 2.20 4.43
N VAL A 48 -15.00 2.47 3.17
CA VAL A 48 -16.15 3.28 2.79
C VAL A 48 -17.37 2.36 2.78
#